data_AF-A0A925RWQ8-F1
#
_entry.id   AF-A0A925RWQ8-F1
#
_cell.length_a   1.000
_cell.length_b   1.000
_cell.length_c   1.000
_cell.angle_alpha   90.00
_cell.angle_beta   90.00
_cell.angle_gamma   90.00
#
_symmetry.space_group_name_H-M   'P 1'
#
loop_
_entity.id
_entity.type
_entity.pdbx_description
1 polymer ?
#
loop_
_entity_poly.entity_id
_entity_poly.type
_entity_poly.pdbx_seq_one_letter_code
_entity_poly.pdbx_strand_id
1 'polypeptide(L)'
;MNALLKLLLCTWLLSAASLAPAAEPPVNQEGIAWQQLSAKQQQLLAAQQTQWDQLPPRRQLALARGAERFGDMTSAQRSEANQRFGRWRDLDDTERAEMRDRYQQFKDL
;
A
#
# COMPACT_ATOMS: atom_id res chain seq x y z
N MET A 1 -1.47 -13.41 -35.30
CA MET A 1 -2.94 -13.60 -35.32
C MET A 1 -3.55 -12.69 -34.27
N ASN A 2 -4.22 -11.67 -34.80
CA ASN A 2 -5.22 -10.77 -34.25
C ASN A 2 -4.84 -9.90 -33.04
N ALA A 3 -4.36 -8.71 -33.43
CA ALA A 3 -4.52 -7.45 -32.73
C ALA A 3 -5.99 -7.14 -32.36
N LEU A 4 -6.15 -6.08 -31.54
CA LEU A 4 -7.38 -5.38 -31.10
C LEU A 4 -7.82 -5.85 -29.70
N LEU A 5 -7.31 -5.27 -28.61
CA LEU A 5 -7.77 -3.97 -28.13
C LEU A 5 -6.64 -3.30 -27.33
N LYS A 6 -5.84 -2.47 -28.00
CA LYS A 6 -5.35 -1.24 -27.37
C LYS A 6 -6.55 -0.28 -27.36
N LEU A 7 -6.56 0.64 -26.39
CA LEU A 7 -7.43 1.82 -26.17
C LEU A 7 -8.13 1.71 -24.80
N LEU A 8 -8.07 2.62 -23.83
CA LEU A 8 -7.48 3.95 -23.61
C LEU A 8 -7.53 4.12 -22.08
N LEU A 9 -6.48 4.53 -21.37
CA LEU A 9 -6.15 5.94 -21.16
C LEU A 9 -4.70 6.04 -20.68
N CYS A 10 -3.78 5.84 -21.61
CA CYS A 10 -2.41 6.35 -21.53
C CYS A 10 -2.26 7.38 -22.65
N THR A 11 -2.58 8.65 -22.38
CA THR A 11 -1.97 9.82 -23.04
C THR A 11 -2.35 11.09 -22.28
N TRP A 12 -1.62 11.39 -21.22
CA TRP A 12 -1.22 12.76 -20.92
C TRP A 12 0.31 12.71 -20.86
N LEU A 13 0.92 12.99 -22.01
CA LEU A 13 1.60 14.25 -22.31
C LEU A 13 3.01 14.28 -21.70
N LEU A 14 3.98 14.27 -22.63
CA LEU A 14 5.39 14.57 -22.43
C LEU A 14 5.62 15.55 -21.28
N SER A 15 6.19 15.04 -20.20
CA SER A 15 7.08 15.80 -19.35
C SER A 15 8.25 14.90 -19.04
N ALA A 16 9.40 15.23 -19.62
CA ALA A 16 10.68 14.82 -19.08
C ALA A 16 10.82 15.47 -17.70
N ALA A 17 10.15 14.90 -16.70
CA ALA A 17 10.41 15.17 -15.30
C ALA A 17 11.32 14.05 -14.82
N SER A 18 12.51 14.44 -14.37
CA SER A 18 13.54 13.62 -13.77
C SER A 18 12.98 12.35 -13.13
N LEU A 19 13.53 11.18 -13.51
CA LEU A 19 13.49 10.01 -12.65
C LEU A 19 14.25 10.37 -11.37
N ALA A 20 13.60 11.07 -10.45
CA ALA A 20 13.96 11.01 -9.06
C ALA A 20 13.64 9.57 -8.64
N PRO A 21 14.59 8.84 -8.03
CA PRO A 21 14.23 7.59 -7.38
C PRO A 21 13.07 7.91 -6.44
N ALA A 22 11.97 7.17 -6.53
CA ALA A 22 10.95 7.19 -5.51
C ALA A 22 11.67 6.81 -4.22
N ALA A 23 12.05 7.83 -3.44
CA ALA A 23 12.81 7.67 -2.23
C ALA A 23 11.92 6.87 -1.30
N GLU A 24 12.15 5.56 -1.23
CA GLU A 24 11.61 4.76 -0.15
C GLU A 24 12.13 5.43 1.12
N PRO A 25 11.25 5.95 1.99
CA PRO A 25 11.69 6.66 3.18
C PRO A 25 12.62 5.70 3.95
N PRO A 26 13.79 6.17 4.41
CA PRO A 26 14.72 5.34 5.15
C PRO A 26 13.94 4.68 6.29
N VAL A 27 14.11 3.36 6.46
CA VAL A 27 13.56 2.65 7.61
C VAL A 27 14.35 3.11 8.84
N ASN A 28 14.01 4.29 9.35
CA ASN A 28 14.51 4.75 10.63
C ASN A 28 14.07 3.72 11.68
N GLN A 29 15.01 3.31 12.53
CA GLN A 29 14.68 2.49 13.69
C GLN A 29 13.81 3.26 14.69
N GLU A 30 13.84 4.58 14.59
CA GLU A 30 12.85 5.49 15.13
C GLU A 30 11.63 5.44 14.21
N GLY A 31 10.51 4.91 14.69
CA GLY A 31 9.29 4.83 13.90
C GLY A 31 8.75 6.19 13.44
N ILE A 32 7.55 6.19 12.87
CA ILE A 32 6.88 7.42 12.41
C ILE A 32 6.08 7.98 13.59
N ALA A 33 6.34 9.21 14.02
CA ALA A 33 5.53 9.85 15.05
C ALA A 33 4.10 10.10 14.53
N TRP A 34 3.08 9.95 15.38
CA TRP A 34 1.68 10.16 14.99
C TRP A 34 1.43 11.54 14.32
N GLN A 35 2.13 12.58 14.79
CA GLN A 35 2.03 13.95 14.29
C GLN A 35 2.65 14.13 12.90
N GLN A 36 3.51 13.21 12.45
CA GLN A 36 4.11 13.24 11.12
C GLN A 36 3.20 12.64 10.04
N LEU A 37 2.13 11.93 10.45
CA LEU A 37 1.11 11.45 9.53
C LEU A 37 0.32 12.64 8.96
N SER A 38 -0.01 12.59 7.68
CA SER A 38 -0.94 13.55 7.08
C SER A 38 -2.32 13.48 7.76
N ALA A 39 -3.10 14.57 7.70
CA ALA A 39 -4.45 14.59 8.27
C ALA A 39 -5.33 13.45 7.75
N LYS A 40 -5.20 13.09 6.46
CA LYS A 40 -5.91 11.98 5.83
C LYS A 40 -5.46 10.62 6.41
N GLN A 41 -4.16 10.42 6.62
CA GLN A 41 -3.64 9.21 7.25
C GLN A 41 -4.10 9.12 8.71
N GLN A 42 -4.05 10.21 9.48
CA GLN A 42 -4.53 10.25 10.86
C GLN A 42 -6.02 9.89 10.94
N GLN A 43 -6.85 10.42 10.04
CA GLN A 43 -8.27 10.08 9.98
C GLN A 43 -8.50 8.59 9.68
N LEU A 44 -7.78 8.03 8.70
CA LEU A 44 -7.90 6.62 8.35
C LEU A 44 -7.37 5.68 9.44
N LEU A 45 -6.37 6.13 10.21
CA LEU A 45 -5.72 5.34 11.25
C LEU A 45 -6.19 5.70 12.65
N ALA A 46 -7.28 6.47 12.81
CA ALA A 46 -7.73 7.01 14.09
C ALA A 46 -7.88 5.94 15.19
N ALA A 47 -8.34 4.74 14.82
CA ALA A 47 -8.46 3.61 15.73
C ALA A 47 -7.12 3.13 16.32
N GLN A 48 -6.00 3.47 15.70
CA GLN A 48 -4.65 3.11 16.14
C GLN A 48 -3.97 4.24 16.92
N GLN A 49 -4.56 5.43 17.01
CA GLN A 49 -3.92 6.62 17.58
C GLN A 49 -3.34 6.37 19.00
N THR A 50 -4.16 5.83 19.90
CA THR A 50 -3.79 5.62 21.32
C THR A 50 -2.63 4.64 21.51
N GLN A 51 -2.49 3.68 20.59
CA GLN A 51 -1.48 2.62 20.66
C GLN A 51 -0.35 2.83 19.65
N TRP A 52 -0.37 3.93 18.90
CA TRP A 52 0.50 4.13 17.74
C TRP A 52 1.98 4.02 18.10
N ASP A 53 2.39 4.69 19.17
CA ASP A 53 3.78 4.72 19.64
C ASP A 53 4.24 3.35 20.21
N GLN A 54 3.31 2.45 20.52
CA GLN A 54 3.61 1.08 20.96
C GLN A 54 3.77 0.11 19.78
N LEU A 55 3.38 0.51 18.57
CA LEU A 55 3.55 -0.31 17.38
C LEU A 55 5.03 -0.36 16.99
N PRO A 56 5.56 -1.54 16.60
CA PRO A 56 6.91 -1.62 16.07
C PRO A 56 7.09 -0.67 14.88
N PRO A 57 8.27 -0.03 14.70
CA PRO A 57 8.52 0.93 13.60
C PRO A 57 8.12 0.41 12.22
N ARG A 58 8.41 -0.87 11.92
CA ARG A 58 8.01 -1.52 10.67
C ARG A 58 6.50 -1.55 10.48
N ARG A 59 5.73 -1.72 11.55
CA ARG A 59 4.26 -1.74 11.53
C ARG A 59 3.69 -0.34 11.34
N GLN A 60 4.26 0.67 12.01
CA GLN A 60 3.89 2.08 11.79
C GLN A 60 4.08 2.47 10.32
N LEU A 61 5.25 2.14 9.74
CA LEU A 61 5.55 2.40 8.33
C LEU A 61 4.61 1.64 7.37
N ALA A 62 4.29 0.38 7.66
CA ALA A 62 3.35 -0.39 6.86
C ALA A 62 1.94 0.20 6.88
N LEU A 63 1.46 0.63 8.05
CA LEU A 63 0.15 1.28 8.20
C LEU A 63 0.11 2.64 7.53
N ALA A 64 1.14 3.47 7.70
CA ALA A 64 1.22 4.79 7.09
C ALA A 64 1.16 4.71 5.55
N ARG A 65 1.96 3.82 4.94
CA ARG A 65 1.93 3.55 3.48
C ARG A 65 0.61 2.92 3.02
N GLY A 66 0.01 2.07 3.86
CA GLY A 66 -1.31 1.51 3.61
C GLY A 66 -2.39 2.59 3.53
N ALA A 67 -2.39 3.51 4.50
CA ALA A 67 -3.35 4.60 4.59
C ALA A 67 -3.18 5.63 3.46
N GLU A 68 -1.95 5.93 3.05
CA GLU A 68 -1.67 6.75 1.86
C GLU A 68 -2.32 6.15 0.61
N ARG A 69 -1.98 4.90 0.27
CA ARG A 69 -2.55 4.20 -0.90
C ARG A 69 -4.06 4.09 -0.83
N PHE A 70 -4.62 3.72 0.32
CA PHE A 70 -6.07 3.60 0.49
C PHE A 70 -6.78 4.95 0.34
N GLY A 71 -6.12 6.00 0.81
CA GLY A 71 -6.58 7.37 0.64
C GLY A 71 -6.77 7.73 -0.83
N ASP A 72 -5.87 7.30 -1.69
CA ASP A 72 -5.84 7.68 -3.11
C ASP A 72 -6.67 6.76 -4.01
N MET A 73 -7.23 5.69 -3.45
CA MET A 73 -8.16 4.81 -4.16
C MET A 73 -9.51 5.48 -4.43
N THR A 74 -10.05 5.22 -5.62
CA THR A 74 -11.46 5.47 -5.95
C THR A 74 -12.39 4.53 -5.17
N SER A 75 -13.69 4.84 -5.15
CA SER A 75 -14.70 3.96 -4.52
C SER A 75 -14.69 2.54 -5.08
N ALA A 76 -14.54 2.39 -6.40
CA ALA A 76 -14.44 1.09 -7.07
C ALA A 76 -13.18 0.33 -6.63
N GLN A 77 -12.03 0.99 -6.61
CA GLN A 77 -10.76 0.40 -6.14
C GLN A 77 -10.83 -0.02 -4.67
N ARG A 78 -11.47 0.78 -3.81
CA ARG A 78 -11.70 0.43 -2.39
C ARG A 78 -12.59 -0.79 -2.25
N SER A 79 -13.66 -0.89 -3.05
CA SER A 79 -14.55 -2.06 -3.06
C SER A 79 -13.76 -3.33 -3.40
N GLU A 80 -12.96 -3.27 -4.47
CA GLU A 80 -12.14 -4.41 -4.91
C GLU A 80 -11.06 -4.77 -3.88
N ALA A 81 -10.43 -3.78 -3.25
CA ALA A 81 -9.47 -3.98 -2.17
C ALA A 81 -10.11 -4.67 -0.95
N ASN A 82 -11.31 -4.24 -0.55
CA ASN A 82 -12.06 -4.86 0.55
C ASN A 82 -12.44 -6.31 0.24
N GLN A 83 -12.87 -6.60 -0.99
CA GLN A 83 -13.16 -7.97 -1.41
C GLN A 83 -11.92 -8.86 -1.38
N ARG A 84 -10.78 -8.37 -1.88
CA ARG A 84 -9.49 -9.08 -1.81
C ARG A 84 -9.06 -9.33 -0.37
N PHE A 85 -9.20 -8.32 0.49
CA PHE A 85 -8.85 -8.44 1.90
C PHE A 85 -9.75 -9.44 2.63
N GLY A 86 -11.06 -9.44 2.33
CA GLY A 86 -11.99 -10.44 2.84
C GLY A 86 -11.55 -11.87 2.51
N ARG A 87 -11.29 -12.13 1.22
CA ARG A 87 -10.78 -13.44 0.78
C ARG A 87 -9.48 -13.82 1.48
N TRP A 88 -8.54 -12.89 1.60
CA TRP A 88 -7.28 -13.14 2.30
C TRP A 88 -7.46 -13.46 3.79
N ARG A 89 -8.40 -12.78 4.47
CA ARG A 89 -8.72 -13.01 5.89
C ARG A 89 -9.35 -14.38 6.12
N ASP A 90 -10.06 -14.91 5.13
CA ASP A 90 -10.73 -16.21 5.21
C ASP A 90 -9.79 -17.39 4.90
N LEU A 91 -8.57 -17.13 4.40
CA LEU A 91 -7.54 -18.16 4.23
C LEU A 91 -7.00 -18.64 5.58
N ASP A 92 -6.63 -19.92 5.65
CA ASP A 92 -5.96 -20.48 6.82
C ASP A 92 -4.50 -20.02 6.95
N ASP A 93 -3.85 -20.35 8.06
CA ASP A 93 -2.47 -19.93 8.33
C ASP A 93 -1.46 -20.47 7.31
N THR A 94 -1.68 -21.69 6.82
CA THR A 94 -0.82 -22.36 5.85
C THR A 94 -0.93 -21.69 4.49
N GLU A 95 -2.15 -21.46 4.03
CA GLU A 95 -2.43 -20.76 2.76
C GLU A 95 -1.89 -19.32 2.79
N ARG A 96 -2.02 -18.63 3.93
CA ARG A 96 -1.45 -17.28 4.10
C ARG A 96 0.07 -17.27 4.10
N ALA A 97 0.71 -18.32 4.64
CA ALA A 97 2.17 -18.48 4.57
C ALA A 97 2.62 -18.70 3.12
N GLU A 98 2.02 -19.66 2.42
CA GLU A 98 2.35 -19.95 1.02
C GLU A 98 2.19 -18.72 0.13
N MET A 99 1.09 -17.97 0.29
CA MET A 99 0.87 -16.77 -0.51
C MET A 99 1.90 -15.67 -0.23
N ARG A 100 2.38 -15.52 1.01
CA ARG A 100 3.48 -14.59 1.32
C ARG A 100 4.78 -15.03 0.68
N ASP A 101 5.09 -16.33 0.73
CA ASP A 101 6.33 -16.86 0.15
C ASP A 101 6.35 -16.66 -1.37
N ARG A 102 5.23 -16.97 -2.04
CA ARG A 102 5.08 -16.73 -3.49
C ARG A 102 5.21 -15.25 -3.85
N TYR A 103 4.64 -14.36 -3.03
CA TYR A 103 4.78 -12.92 -3.23
C TYR A 103 6.23 -12.46 -3.05
N GLN A 104 6.94 -12.98 -2.06
CA GLN A 104 8.34 -12.65 -1.82
C GLN A 104 9.21 -13.10 -2.99
N GLN A 105 9.01 -14.34 -3.47
CA GLN A 105 9.70 -14.85 -4.67
C GLN A 105 9.45 -13.96 -5.88
N PHE A 106 8.21 -13.53 -6.12
CA PHE A 106 7.89 -12.62 -7.23
C PHE A 106 8.59 -11.26 -7.09
N LYS A 107 8.73 -10.74 -5.87
CA LYS A 107 9.42 -9.47 -5.62
C LYS A 107 10.93 -9.54 -5.83
N ASP A 108 11.51 -10.74 -5.73
CA ASP A 108 12.95 -10.98 -5.82
C ASP A 108 13.41 -11.33 -7.26
N LEU A 109 12.48 -11.41 -8.21
CA LEU A 109 12.72 -11.55 -9.66
C LEU A 109 12.95 -10.18 -10.33
#